data_AF-X1TFQ8-F1
#
_entry.id   AF-X1TFQ8-F1
#
_cell.length_a   1.000
_cell.length_b   1.000
_cell.length_c   1.000
_cell.angle_alpha   90.00
_cell.angle_beta   90.00
_cell.angle_gamma   90.00
#
_symmetry.space_group_name_H-M   'P 1'
#
loop_
_entity.id
_entity.type
_entity.pdbx_description
1 polymer ?
#
loop_
_entity_poly.entity_id
_entity_poly.type
_entity_poly.pdbx_seq_one_letter_code
_entity_poly.pdbx_strand_id
1 'polypeptide(L)'
;ASSGASVKFQNPDPFYTLSSPADAEKAIAVGAYTTRKDWTNYQGSVYHYINPEETVDTMTSFSSRGPRVDSGAPQKPNIVAPGSAIISVRDQDVYLWQGGANAYFIDNDGLNLDGSGPADYYVMHGTSMACPIAAGATALLLEAKPELTGHPADVRNLLQSTATSVVANDNIDGYGLLDIQAAITASASDLEVDWLFMVYLDADNNLESAGIDDLNEMEVAGSTDRVKIVVQMDRAERDWDDDTTNGNWT
;
A
#
# COMPACT_ATOMS: atom_id res chain seq x y z
N ALA A 1 4.42 35.73 -10.60
CA ALA A 1 4.60 34.36 -10.09
C ALA A 1 5.78 34.37 -9.14
N SER A 2 5.56 34.08 -7.86
CA SER A 2 6.67 33.91 -6.92
C SER A 2 7.48 32.70 -7.38
N SER A 3 8.71 32.91 -7.83
CA SER A 3 9.70 31.85 -7.95
C SER A 3 9.95 31.33 -6.53
N GLY A 4 9.18 30.32 -6.12
CA GLY A 4 9.32 29.70 -4.81
C GLY A 4 10.75 29.19 -4.70
N ALA A 5 11.54 29.79 -3.81
CA ALA A 5 12.87 29.30 -3.54
C ALA A 5 12.72 27.85 -3.02
N SER A 6 13.25 26.88 -3.76
CA SER A 6 13.29 25.50 -3.27
C SER A 6 14.27 25.45 -2.10
N VAL A 7 13.77 25.18 -0.90
CA VAL A 7 14.60 24.97 0.28
C VAL A 7 14.87 23.47 0.38
N LYS A 8 16.15 23.09 0.51
CA LYS A 8 16.56 21.70 0.71
C LYS A 8 17.49 21.64 1.92
N PHE A 9 17.41 20.55 2.68
CA PHE A 9 18.43 20.25 3.68
C PHE A 9 19.76 19.98 2.98
N GLN A 10 20.87 20.39 3.61
CA GLN A 10 22.21 20.09 3.10
C GLN A 10 22.51 18.58 3.19
N ASN A 11 22.04 17.93 4.26
CA ASN A 11 22.17 16.50 4.51
C ASN A 11 20.79 15.90 4.80
N PRO A 12 19.96 15.62 3.77
CA PRO A 12 18.66 15.02 3.96
C PRO A 12 18.78 13.53 4.33
N ASP A 13 17.91 13.06 5.21
CA ASP A 13 17.65 11.63 5.39
C ASP A 13 16.69 11.16 4.28
N PRO A 14 17.04 10.14 3.47
CA PRO A 14 16.15 9.62 2.45
C PRO A 14 14.98 8.79 3.02
N PHE A 15 15.06 8.36 4.28
CA PHE A 15 14.04 7.59 4.99
C PHE A 15 13.10 8.50 5.81
N TYR A 16 12.00 7.93 6.32
CA TYR A 16 10.96 8.67 7.07
C TYR A 16 10.26 9.75 6.25
N THR A 17 10.16 9.53 4.94
CA THR A 17 9.60 10.51 3.98
C THR A 17 8.17 10.16 3.54
N LEU A 18 7.57 9.12 4.14
CA LEU A 18 6.15 8.79 3.96
C LEU A 18 5.27 9.98 4.35
N SER A 19 4.31 10.29 3.50
CA SER A 19 3.29 11.29 3.78
C SER A 19 2.11 10.68 4.51
N SER A 20 1.47 11.45 5.38
CA SER A 20 0.11 11.15 5.82
C SER A 20 -0.87 11.47 4.68
N PRO A 21 -1.88 10.61 4.41
CA PRO A 21 -2.33 9.47 5.22
C PRO A 21 -1.77 8.10 4.78
N ALA A 22 -0.69 8.03 3.99
CA ALA A 22 -0.11 6.74 3.56
C ALA A 22 0.55 5.98 4.73
N ASP A 23 0.94 6.69 5.78
CA ASP A 23 1.37 6.15 7.07
C ASP A 23 0.26 5.42 7.85
N ALA A 24 -1.02 5.60 7.49
CA ALA A 24 -2.13 4.92 8.15
C ALA A 24 -1.95 3.39 8.13
N GLU A 25 -2.13 2.78 9.30
CA GLU A 25 -1.84 1.36 9.53
C GLU A 25 -2.63 0.44 8.58
N LYS A 26 -3.92 0.71 8.43
CA LYS A 26 -4.83 -0.13 7.64
C LYS A 26 -4.85 0.21 6.14
N ALA A 27 -4.33 1.37 5.74
CA ALA A 27 -4.27 1.76 4.33
C ALA A 27 -3.16 0.99 3.61
N ILE A 28 -3.34 0.70 2.32
CA ILE A 28 -2.29 0.14 1.47
C ILE A 28 -1.50 1.32 0.90
N ALA A 29 -0.28 1.52 1.40
CA ALA A 29 0.64 2.52 0.88
C ALA A 29 1.37 1.98 -0.35
N VAL A 30 1.39 2.75 -1.43
CA VAL A 30 1.95 2.33 -2.72
C VAL A 30 3.10 3.25 -3.11
N GLY A 31 4.30 2.69 -3.21
CA GLY A 31 5.47 3.39 -3.76
C GLY A 31 5.51 3.31 -5.30
N ALA A 32 6.37 4.12 -5.92
CA ALA A 32 6.48 4.21 -7.38
C ALA A 32 7.74 3.51 -7.89
N TYR A 33 7.54 2.55 -8.78
CA TYR A 33 8.58 1.73 -9.41
C TYR A 33 8.76 2.11 -10.89
N THR A 34 9.99 2.04 -11.40
CA THR A 34 10.32 2.45 -12.77
C THR A 34 10.24 1.26 -13.72
N THR A 35 9.10 1.11 -14.42
CA THR A 35 8.96 0.14 -15.52
C THR A 35 9.26 0.75 -16.89
N ARG A 36 9.22 2.08 -16.99
CA ARG A 36 9.50 2.85 -18.20
C ARG A 36 10.02 4.22 -17.79
N LYS A 37 10.93 4.79 -18.59
CA LYS A 37 11.40 6.16 -18.43
C LYS A 37 11.35 7.01 -19.69
N ASP A 38 11.11 6.39 -20.84
CA ASP A 38 11.07 7.05 -22.14
C ASP A 38 9.64 7.04 -22.69
N TRP A 39 9.28 8.07 -23.45
CA TRP A 39 8.01 8.15 -24.17
C TRP A 39 8.18 8.94 -25.47
N THR A 40 7.28 8.71 -26.41
CA THR A 40 7.21 9.47 -27.67
C THR A 40 6.01 10.40 -27.59
N ASN A 41 6.22 11.69 -27.81
CA ASN A 41 5.10 12.63 -27.83
C ASN A 41 4.30 12.53 -29.14
N TYR A 42 3.19 13.25 -29.20
CA TYR A 42 2.31 13.31 -30.37
C TYR A 42 2.94 13.86 -31.67
N GLN A 43 4.15 14.42 -31.60
CA GLN A 43 4.95 14.91 -32.74
C GLN A 43 6.15 14.00 -33.06
N GLY A 44 6.18 12.78 -32.49
CA GLY A 44 7.21 11.79 -32.80
C GLY A 44 8.56 12.05 -32.14
N SER A 45 8.64 13.07 -31.28
CA SER A 45 9.84 13.38 -30.52
C SER A 45 9.93 12.46 -29.30
N VAL A 46 11.08 11.84 -29.12
CA VAL A 46 11.36 10.96 -27.97
C VAL A 46 11.84 11.81 -26.81
N TYR A 47 11.21 11.62 -25.66
CA TYR A 47 11.55 12.23 -24.39
C TYR A 47 11.87 11.16 -23.37
N HIS A 48 12.62 11.56 -22.35
CA HIS A 48 13.00 10.72 -21.23
C HIS A 48 12.76 11.47 -19.93
N TYR A 49 12.56 10.72 -18.86
CA TYR A 49 12.49 11.28 -17.53
C TYR A 49 13.83 11.95 -17.20
N ILE A 50 13.76 13.21 -16.76
CA ILE A 50 14.91 14.13 -16.71
C ILE A 50 15.94 13.75 -15.63
N ASN A 51 15.63 12.81 -14.73
CA ASN A 51 16.61 12.28 -13.80
C ASN A 51 17.51 11.22 -14.47
N PRO A 52 18.80 11.49 -14.71
CA PRO A 52 19.69 10.55 -15.39
C PRO A 52 19.99 9.28 -14.56
N GLU A 53 19.82 9.34 -13.25
CA GLU A 53 20.03 8.21 -12.34
C GLU A 53 18.84 7.23 -12.33
N GLU A 54 17.72 7.61 -12.96
CA GLU A 54 16.52 6.79 -13.01
C GLU A 54 16.74 5.56 -13.91
N THR A 55 16.63 4.38 -13.30
CA THR A 55 16.94 3.10 -13.93
C THR A 55 15.68 2.25 -14.00
N VAL A 56 15.46 1.60 -15.15
CA VAL A 56 14.35 0.65 -15.31
C VAL A 56 14.58 -0.54 -14.38
N ASP A 57 13.51 -1.08 -13.84
CA ASP A 57 13.53 -2.15 -12.84
C ASP A 57 14.21 -1.75 -11.53
N THR A 58 14.05 -0.47 -11.16
CA THR A 58 14.45 0.05 -9.85
C THR A 58 13.39 0.98 -9.29
N MET A 59 13.48 1.28 -8.01
CA MET A 59 12.60 2.26 -7.37
C MET A 59 12.85 3.67 -7.88
N THR A 60 11.75 4.42 -8.03
CA THR A 60 11.84 5.82 -8.43
C THR A 60 12.56 6.67 -7.40
N SER A 61 13.40 7.56 -7.89
CA SER A 61 14.16 8.52 -7.07
C SER A 61 13.29 9.44 -6.18
N PHE A 62 12.03 9.65 -6.56
CA PHE A 62 11.08 10.52 -5.85
C PHE A 62 10.12 9.77 -4.93
N SER A 63 10.05 8.43 -4.98
CA SER A 63 9.14 7.69 -4.11
C SER A 63 9.57 7.85 -2.67
N SER A 64 8.62 8.28 -1.83
CA SER A 64 8.79 8.30 -0.38
C SER A 64 9.12 6.91 0.16
N ARG A 65 9.92 6.90 1.23
CA ARG A 65 10.46 5.70 1.87
C ARG A 65 10.06 5.67 3.33
N GLY A 66 9.88 4.47 3.85
CA GLY A 66 9.72 4.20 5.27
C GLY A 66 11.02 4.39 6.05
N PRO A 67 11.09 3.87 7.28
CA PRO A 67 9.93 3.39 8.04
C PRO A 67 9.02 4.56 8.43
N ARG A 68 7.91 4.27 9.10
CA ARG A 68 7.19 5.31 9.83
C ARG A 68 8.06 5.81 11.01
N VAL A 69 7.75 7.01 11.50
CA VAL A 69 8.50 7.66 12.57
C VAL A 69 8.28 7.02 13.95
N ASP A 70 7.20 6.26 14.13
CA ASP A 70 6.86 5.60 15.38
C ASP A 70 7.51 4.21 15.51
N SER A 71 7.91 3.87 16.74
CA SER A 71 8.62 2.62 17.03
C SER A 71 7.72 1.41 16.89
N GLY A 72 8.22 0.35 16.25
CA GLY A 72 7.47 -0.90 16.03
C GLY A 72 6.37 -0.80 14.98
N ALA A 73 6.28 0.31 14.25
CA ALA A 73 5.27 0.50 13.23
C ALA A 73 5.39 -0.53 12.07
N PRO A 74 4.27 -0.94 11.47
CA PRO A 74 4.31 -1.83 10.31
C PRO A 74 5.09 -1.25 9.13
N GLN A 75 5.63 -2.15 8.30
CA GLN A 75 6.37 -1.80 7.09
C GLN A 75 5.56 -0.90 6.16
N LYS A 76 6.19 0.16 5.67
CA LYS A 76 5.66 1.11 4.69
C LYS A 76 6.76 1.56 3.70
N PRO A 77 6.47 1.77 2.39
CA PRO A 77 5.21 1.43 1.73
C PRO A 77 4.90 -0.07 1.83
N ASN A 78 3.66 -0.45 1.59
CA ASN A 78 3.26 -1.86 1.64
C ASN A 78 3.75 -2.58 0.38
N ILE A 79 3.52 -1.99 -0.78
CA ILE A 79 3.91 -2.53 -2.09
C ILE A 79 4.36 -1.37 -2.98
N VAL A 80 4.94 -1.69 -4.13
CA VAL A 80 5.23 -0.73 -5.18
C VAL A 80 4.52 -1.11 -6.47
N ALA A 81 4.22 -0.11 -7.29
CA ALA A 81 3.58 -0.30 -8.59
C ALA A 81 4.21 0.66 -9.61
N PRO A 82 4.01 0.43 -10.92
CA PRO A 82 4.52 1.32 -11.96
C PRO A 82 4.15 2.78 -11.72
N GLY A 83 5.13 3.66 -11.61
CA GLY A 83 4.90 5.07 -11.29
C GLY A 83 5.72 6.04 -12.11
N SER A 84 6.52 5.54 -13.06
CA SER A 84 7.33 6.36 -13.96
C SER A 84 6.83 6.25 -15.40
N ALA A 85 6.81 7.38 -16.11
CA ALA A 85 6.34 7.50 -17.49
C ALA A 85 4.98 6.81 -17.76
N ILE A 86 4.02 7.00 -16.85
CA ILE A 86 2.68 6.42 -16.96
C ILE A 86 1.81 7.30 -17.86
N ILE A 87 1.33 6.71 -18.95
CA ILE A 87 0.44 7.36 -19.90
C ILE A 87 -1.00 7.13 -19.45
N SER A 88 -1.76 8.21 -19.27
CA SER A 88 -3.18 8.13 -18.93
C SER A 88 -3.98 9.22 -19.65
N VAL A 89 -5.29 9.18 -19.48
CA VAL A 89 -6.21 10.13 -20.13
C VAL A 89 -5.88 11.56 -19.73
N ARG A 90 -6.00 12.46 -20.71
CA ARG A 90 -5.76 13.88 -20.57
C ARG A 90 -7.06 14.63 -20.77
N ASP A 91 -7.32 15.58 -19.90
CA ASP A 91 -8.34 16.61 -20.16
C ASP A 91 -7.76 17.66 -21.12
N GLN A 92 -8.49 17.93 -22.21
CA GLN A 92 -8.09 18.86 -23.25
C GLN A 92 -7.95 20.31 -22.74
N ASP A 93 -8.70 20.67 -21.70
CA ASP A 93 -8.73 22.02 -21.11
C ASP A 93 -7.60 22.26 -20.08
N VAL A 94 -6.82 21.24 -19.74
CA VAL A 94 -5.73 21.36 -18.77
C VAL A 94 -4.48 21.96 -19.43
N TYR A 95 -4.24 23.24 -19.15
CA TYR A 95 -3.05 23.98 -19.55
C TYR A 95 -1.89 23.81 -18.55
N LEU A 96 -1.15 22.70 -18.65
CA LEU A 96 0.08 22.51 -17.87
C LEU A 96 1.24 23.30 -18.52
N TRP A 97 1.48 24.54 -18.03
CA TRP A 97 2.58 25.45 -18.38
C TRP A 97 2.80 25.73 -19.89
N GLN A 98 2.79 27.01 -20.28
CA GLN A 98 3.06 27.39 -21.67
C GLN A 98 4.43 26.87 -22.14
N GLY A 99 4.41 26.02 -23.18
CA GLY A 99 5.60 25.46 -23.84
C GLY A 99 6.05 24.08 -23.34
N GLY A 100 5.57 23.60 -22.18
CA GLY A 100 5.96 22.30 -21.62
C GLY A 100 5.02 21.16 -21.95
N ALA A 101 3.71 21.43 -22.01
CA ALA A 101 2.66 20.42 -22.21
C ALA A 101 2.90 19.51 -23.43
N ASN A 102 3.39 20.09 -24.54
CA ASN A 102 3.60 19.38 -25.80
C ASN A 102 4.60 18.21 -25.71
N ALA A 103 5.56 18.26 -24.77
CA ALA A 103 6.50 17.17 -24.56
C ALA A 103 5.83 15.94 -23.92
N TYR A 104 4.71 16.14 -23.23
CA TYR A 104 4.02 15.12 -22.44
C TYR A 104 2.69 14.67 -23.06
N PHE A 105 2.23 15.34 -24.12
CA PHE A 105 1.06 14.96 -24.90
C PHE A 105 1.37 13.73 -25.75
N ILE A 106 0.50 12.74 -25.67
CA ILE A 106 0.66 11.46 -26.35
C ILE A 106 -0.45 11.32 -27.38
N ASP A 107 -0.07 10.93 -28.60
CA ASP A 107 -0.99 10.63 -29.69
C ASP A 107 -1.86 9.40 -29.37
N ASN A 108 -3.10 9.41 -29.84
CA ASN A 108 -4.09 8.39 -29.51
C ASN A 108 -3.83 7.02 -30.16
N ASP A 109 -3.26 6.98 -31.37
CA ASP A 109 -3.09 5.75 -32.14
C ASP A 109 -1.62 5.40 -32.43
N GLY A 110 -0.70 6.33 -32.16
CA GLY A 110 0.73 6.16 -32.38
C GLY A 110 1.13 6.27 -33.86
N LEU A 111 0.22 6.71 -34.74
CA LEU A 111 0.43 6.89 -36.17
C LEU A 111 0.54 8.39 -36.49
N ASN A 112 1.13 8.71 -37.66
CA ASN A 112 1.20 10.08 -38.17
C ASN A 112 1.65 11.11 -37.10
N LEU A 113 2.76 10.80 -36.42
CA LEU A 113 3.33 11.56 -35.31
C LEU A 113 3.93 12.90 -35.78
N ASP A 114 3.14 13.75 -36.42
CA ASP A 114 3.48 15.09 -36.90
C ASP A 114 2.72 16.19 -36.13
N GLY A 115 1.93 15.79 -35.13
CA GLY A 115 1.10 16.65 -34.31
C GLY A 115 -0.25 17.03 -34.93
N SER A 116 -0.64 16.45 -36.06
CA SER A 116 -1.93 16.69 -36.70
C SER A 116 -3.07 15.83 -36.12
N GLY A 117 -2.75 14.73 -35.43
CA GLY A 117 -3.69 13.82 -34.79
C GLY A 117 -4.18 14.27 -33.40
N PRO A 118 -5.25 13.64 -32.89
CA PRO A 118 -5.72 13.89 -31.53
C PRO A 118 -4.70 13.39 -30.49
N ALA A 119 -4.48 14.20 -29.46
CA ALA A 119 -3.56 13.91 -28.35
C ALA A 119 -4.30 13.99 -27.00
N ASP A 120 -5.10 12.97 -26.74
CA ASP A 120 -6.00 12.85 -25.58
C ASP A 120 -5.36 12.11 -24.40
N TYR A 121 -4.06 11.82 -24.51
CA TYR A 121 -3.29 11.18 -23.46
C TYR A 121 -2.14 12.08 -22.98
N TYR A 122 -1.75 11.89 -21.73
CA TYR A 122 -0.68 12.62 -21.08
C TYR A 122 0.18 11.66 -20.27
N VAL A 123 1.49 11.86 -20.30
CA VAL A 123 2.43 11.07 -19.50
C VAL A 123 2.81 11.80 -18.21
N MET A 124 2.63 11.12 -17.08
CA MET A 124 3.00 11.60 -15.75
C MET A 124 3.87 10.58 -15.01
N HIS A 125 4.48 11.02 -13.92
CA HIS A 125 5.21 10.17 -12.98
C HIS A 125 4.83 10.59 -11.55
N GLY A 126 4.84 9.63 -10.63
CA GLY A 126 4.49 9.86 -9.24
C GLY A 126 3.94 8.60 -8.56
N THR A 127 4.01 8.59 -7.23
CA THR A 127 3.21 7.65 -6.43
C THR A 127 1.71 7.86 -6.66
N SER A 128 1.29 9.06 -7.05
CA SER A 128 -0.06 9.36 -7.54
C SER A 128 -0.47 8.59 -8.79
N MET A 129 0.49 8.09 -9.59
CA MET A 129 0.21 7.23 -10.76
C MET A 129 0.32 5.75 -10.39
N ALA A 130 1.22 5.39 -9.48
CA ALA A 130 1.32 4.03 -8.95
C ALA A 130 0.08 3.60 -8.15
N CYS A 131 -0.47 4.50 -7.33
CA CYS A 131 -1.64 4.25 -6.49
C CYS A 131 -2.89 3.81 -7.29
N PRO A 132 -3.35 4.51 -8.36
CA PRO A 132 -4.49 4.05 -9.15
C PRO A 132 -4.22 2.76 -9.93
N ILE A 133 -2.97 2.45 -10.29
CA ILE A 133 -2.64 1.14 -10.87
C ILE A 133 -2.88 0.03 -9.83
N ALA A 134 -2.37 0.20 -8.60
CA ALA A 134 -2.61 -0.75 -7.53
C ALA A 134 -4.10 -0.87 -7.17
N ALA A 135 -4.85 0.25 -7.17
CA ALA A 135 -6.29 0.25 -6.94
C ALA A 135 -7.06 -0.52 -8.03
N GLY A 136 -6.73 -0.31 -9.31
CA GLY A 136 -7.34 -1.05 -10.42
C GLY A 136 -7.02 -2.54 -10.37
N ALA A 137 -5.77 -2.91 -10.08
CA ALA A 137 -5.39 -4.30 -9.86
C ALA A 137 -6.16 -4.92 -8.68
N THR A 138 -6.32 -4.19 -7.58
CA THR A 138 -7.12 -4.64 -6.43
C THR A 138 -8.59 -4.84 -6.82
N ALA A 139 -9.14 -4.01 -7.70
CA ALA A 139 -10.50 -4.22 -8.21
C ALA A 139 -10.61 -5.53 -9.01
N LEU A 140 -9.61 -5.85 -9.86
CA LEU A 140 -9.55 -7.14 -10.56
C LEU A 140 -9.43 -8.33 -9.60
N LEU A 141 -8.65 -8.17 -8.52
CA LEU A 141 -8.55 -9.19 -7.47
C LEU A 141 -9.92 -9.44 -6.83
N LEU A 142 -10.64 -8.38 -6.47
CA LEU A 142 -11.98 -8.49 -5.86
C LEU A 142 -13.03 -9.06 -6.82
N GLU A 143 -12.90 -8.82 -8.13
CA GLU A 143 -13.74 -9.44 -9.15
C GLU A 143 -13.46 -10.95 -9.25
N ALA A 144 -12.17 -11.35 -9.24
CA ALA A 144 -11.76 -12.74 -9.35
C ALA A 144 -11.97 -13.54 -8.04
N LYS A 145 -11.92 -12.86 -6.89
CA LYS A 145 -12.07 -13.43 -5.54
C LYS A 145 -13.10 -12.64 -4.72
N PRO A 146 -14.40 -12.76 -5.03
CA PRO A 146 -15.46 -12.00 -4.34
C PRO A 146 -15.51 -12.22 -2.83
N GLU A 147 -15.02 -13.36 -2.33
CA GLU A 147 -14.90 -13.68 -0.90
C GLU A 147 -14.01 -12.69 -0.14
N LEU A 148 -13.09 -12.00 -0.82
CA LEU A 148 -12.25 -10.95 -0.22
C LEU A 148 -13.00 -9.62 -0.02
N THR A 149 -14.22 -9.49 -0.56
CA THR A 149 -15.03 -8.28 -0.39
C THR A 149 -15.36 -8.08 1.09
N GLY A 150 -15.09 -6.88 1.60
CA GLY A 150 -15.25 -6.57 3.03
C GLY A 150 -14.09 -7.01 3.93
N HIS A 151 -13.05 -7.63 3.36
CA HIS A 151 -11.90 -8.16 4.09
C HIS A 151 -10.60 -7.45 3.65
N PRO A 152 -10.46 -6.13 3.88
CA PRO A 152 -9.34 -5.34 3.37
C PRO A 152 -7.96 -5.75 3.93
N ALA A 153 -7.93 -6.40 5.10
CA ALA A 153 -6.72 -6.97 5.66
C ALA A 153 -6.22 -8.14 4.80
N ASP A 154 -7.11 -9.06 4.43
CA ASP A 154 -6.77 -10.22 3.60
C ASP A 154 -6.34 -9.80 2.21
N VAL A 155 -7.01 -8.80 1.63
CA VAL A 155 -6.58 -8.15 0.37
C VAL A 155 -5.16 -7.59 0.51
N ARG A 156 -4.88 -6.81 1.56
CA ARG A 156 -3.55 -6.24 1.79
C ARG A 156 -2.48 -7.34 1.93
N ASN A 157 -2.76 -8.36 2.74
CA ASN A 157 -1.83 -9.45 3.00
C ASN A 157 -1.52 -10.24 1.73
N LEU A 158 -2.54 -10.49 0.91
CA LEU A 158 -2.38 -11.20 -0.35
C LEU A 158 -1.52 -10.41 -1.34
N LEU A 159 -1.80 -9.11 -1.50
CA LEU A 159 -1.01 -8.25 -2.38
C LEU A 159 0.45 -8.13 -1.91
N GLN A 160 0.69 -8.16 -0.61
CA GLN A 160 2.03 -8.16 -0.03
C GLN A 160 2.74 -9.51 -0.22
N SER A 161 2.08 -10.63 0.08
CA SER A 161 2.69 -11.96 0.06
C SER A 161 3.02 -12.44 -1.36
N THR A 162 2.29 -11.94 -2.36
CA THR A 162 2.52 -12.30 -3.77
C THR A 162 3.32 -11.27 -4.54
N ALA A 163 3.72 -10.15 -3.92
CA ALA A 163 4.53 -9.15 -4.58
C ALA A 163 5.88 -9.74 -5.03
N THR A 164 6.32 -9.40 -6.23
CA THR A 164 7.63 -9.80 -6.76
C THR A 164 8.70 -8.94 -6.12
N SER A 165 9.56 -9.54 -5.29
CA SER A 165 10.66 -8.81 -4.65
C SER A 165 12.04 -9.30 -5.07
N VAL A 166 12.98 -8.36 -5.19
CA VAL A 166 14.41 -8.62 -5.48
C VAL A 166 15.22 -8.68 -4.18
N VAL A 167 14.72 -8.06 -3.10
CA VAL A 167 15.32 -8.03 -1.75
C VAL A 167 14.19 -8.15 -0.73
N ALA A 168 14.32 -9.04 0.25
CA ALA A 168 13.22 -9.29 1.19
C ALA A 168 12.89 -8.05 2.04
N ASN A 169 11.63 -7.59 1.95
CA ASN A 169 10.93 -6.63 2.80
C ASN A 169 11.78 -5.48 3.38
N ASP A 170 11.75 -4.33 2.71
CA ASP A 170 12.50 -3.15 3.16
C ASP A 170 11.67 -1.85 3.18
N ASN A 171 12.30 -0.77 3.67
CA ASN A 171 11.72 0.57 3.76
C ASN A 171 11.67 1.32 2.42
N ILE A 172 12.04 0.70 1.32
CA ILE A 172 12.11 1.31 0.00
C ILE A 172 11.01 0.74 -0.89
N ASP A 173 11.03 -0.57 -1.09
CA ASP A 173 10.15 -1.33 -1.99
C ASP A 173 8.98 -1.97 -1.23
N GLY A 174 9.00 -1.93 0.10
CA GLY A 174 8.02 -2.63 0.93
C GLY A 174 8.15 -4.14 0.72
N TYR A 175 7.03 -4.79 0.45
CA TYR A 175 7.00 -6.22 0.11
C TYR A 175 7.35 -6.51 -1.36
N GLY A 176 7.52 -5.48 -2.20
CA GLY A 176 7.95 -5.62 -3.58
C GLY A 176 6.94 -5.10 -4.61
N LEU A 177 7.22 -5.39 -5.88
CA LEU A 177 6.41 -4.98 -7.03
C LEU A 177 5.12 -5.80 -7.08
N LEU A 178 3.99 -5.10 -7.17
CA LEU A 178 2.67 -5.69 -7.31
C LEU A 178 2.61 -6.72 -8.44
N ASP A 179 2.28 -7.97 -8.08
CA ASP A 179 1.95 -9.04 -9.02
C ASP A 179 0.51 -9.49 -8.81
N ILE A 180 -0.38 -8.92 -9.63
CA ILE A 180 -1.81 -9.21 -9.58
C ILE A 180 -2.14 -10.62 -10.05
N GLN A 181 -1.36 -11.18 -10.96
CA GLN A 181 -1.61 -12.53 -11.46
C GLN A 181 -1.29 -13.56 -10.38
N ALA A 182 -0.17 -13.39 -9.68
CA ALA A 182 0.16 -14.20 -8.52
C ALA A 182 -0.94 -14.11 -7.44
N ALA A 183 -1.41 -12.91 -7.10
CA ALA A 183 -2.50 -12.70 -6.13
C ALA A 183 -3.80 -13.43 -6.52
N ILE A 184 -4.21 -13.36 -7.79
CA ILE A 184 -5.41 -14.05 -8.29
C ILE A 184 -5.24 -15.57 -8.24
N THR A 185 -4.06 -16.09 -8.57
CA THR A 185 -3.79 -17.54 -8.61
C THR A 185 -3.43 -18.16 -7.26
N ALA A 186 -3.10 -17.35 -6.25
CA ALA A 186 -2.79 -17.81 -4.91
C ALA A 186 -3.96 -18.60 -4.31
N SER A 187 -3.64 -19.65 -3.55
CA SER A 187 -4.65 -20.53 -2.96
C SER A 187 -5.21 -19.93 -1.67
N ALA A 188 -6.42 -20.34 -1.27
CA ALA A 188 -7.01 -19.91 0.01
C ALA A 188 -6.14 -20.26 1.24
N SER A 189 -5.28 -21.28 1.12
CA SER A 189 -4.27 -21.61 2.14
C SER A 189 -3.21 -20.52 2.35
N ASP A 190 -3.01 -19.64 1.36
CA ASP A 190 -2.06 -18.52 1.47
C ASP A 190 -2.66 -17.33 2.26
N LEU A 191 -3.95 -17.44 2.63
CA LEU A 191 -4.73 -16.51 3.45
C LEU A 191 -5.04 -17.09 4.84
N GLU A 192 -4.66 -18.33 5.14
CA GLU A 192 -4.84 -18.88 6.48
C GLU A 192 -4.01 -18.08 7.48
N VAL A 193 -4.63 -17.78 8.62
CA VAL A 193 -3.90 -17.28 9.79
C VAL A 193 -2.85 -18.33 10.12
N ASP A 194 -1.57 -17.95 10.07
CA ASP A 194 -0.46 -18.86 10.37
C ASP A 194 -0.69 -19.62 11.68
N TRP A 195 -1.28 -18.91 12.66
CA TRP A 195 -1.57 -19.46 13.98
C TRP A 195 -2.91 -18.96 14.52
N LEU A 196 -3.79 -19.91 14.85
CA LEU A 196 -4.95 -19.68 15.69
C LEU A 196 -4.67 -20.25 17.08
N PHE A 197 -4.63 -19.38 18.08
CA PHE A 197 -4.60 -19.78 19.48
C PHE A 197 -6.02 -19.70 20.04
N MET A 198 -6.60 -20.86 20.35
CA MET A 198 -7.82 -20.93 21.13
C MET A 198 -7.46 -21.20 22.58
N VAL A 199 -7.78 -20.26 23.46
CA VAL A 199 -7.51 -20.34 24.89
C VAL A 199 -8.83 -20.54 25.62
N TYR A 200 -8.95 -21.63 26.37
CA TYR A 200 -10.06 -21.84 27.28
C TYR A 200 -9.63 -21.44 28.69
N LEU A 201 -10.29 -20.45 29.28
CA LEU A 201 -10.06 -20.00 30.64
C LEU A 201 -11.18 -20.51 31.54
N ASP A 202 -10.85 -21.45 32.42
CA ASP A 202 -11.76 -22.03 33.41
C ASP A 202 -11.60 -21.30 34.75
N ALA A 203 -12.13 -20.08 34.82
CA ALA A 203 -11.96 -19.19 35.96
C ALA A 203 -13.27 -19.00 36.74
N ASP A 204 -14.18 -19.99 36.68
CA ASP A 204 -15.54 -19.99 37.25
C ASP A 204 -15.60 -20.09 38.80
N ASN A 205 -14.54 -19.67 39.48
CA ASN A 205 -14.37 -19.76 40.91
C ASN A 205 -13.67 -18.49 41.44
N ASN A 206 -13.02 -18.58 42.60
CA ASN A 206 -12.31 -17.43 43.20
C ASN A 206 -11.04 -17.00 42.44
N LEU A 207 -10.85 -17.47 41.20
CA LEU A 207 -9.80 -17.08 40.27
C LEU A 207 -10.32 -16.20 39.12
N GLU A 208 -11.59 -15.80 39.11
CA GLU A 208 -12.15 -14.99 38.03
C GLU A 208 -11.34 -13.72 37.75
N SER A 209 -10.95 -12.98 38.79
CA SER A 209 -10.08 -11.81 38.65
C SER A 209 -8.76 -12.12 37.95
N ALA A 210 -8.14 -13.26 38.26
CA ALA A 210 -6.90 -13.66 37.61
C ALA A 210 -7.15 -14.04 36.13
N GLY A 211 -8.28 -14.69 35.83
CA GLY A 211 -8.69 -14.97 34.45
C GLY A 211 -8.96 -13.70 33.63
N ILE A 212 -9.50 -12.65 34.26
CA ILE A 212 -9.65 -11.33 33.63
C ILE A 212 -8.30 -10.66 33.41
N ASP A 213 -7.37 -10.74 34.37
CA ASP A 213 -6.01 -10.22 34.21
C ASP A 213 -5.30 -10.90 33.02
N ASP A 214 -5.34 -12.24 32.95
CA ASP A 214 -4.78 -13.02 31.83
C ASP A 214 -5.44 -12.66 30.48
N LEU A 215 -6.76 -12.43 30.47
CA LEU A 215 -7.47 -11.97 29.28
C LEU A 215 -7.00 -10.59 28.83
N ASN A 216 -6.86 -9.64 29.75
CA ASN A 216 -6.37 -8.30 29.45
C ASN A 216 -4.92 -8.33 28.93
N GLU A 217 -4.08 -9.21 29.45
CA GLU A 217 -2.73 -9.44 28.90
C GLU A 217 -2.79 -9.92 27.44
N MET A 218 -3.72 -10.83 27.12
CA MET A 218 -3.96 -11.28 25.75
C MET A 218 -4.56 -10.20 24.85
N GLU A 219 -5.40 -9.31 25.37
CA GLU A 219 -5.90 -8.14 24.65
C GLU A 219 -4.78 -7.14 24.32
N VAL A 220 -3.84 -6.93 25.26
CA VAL A 220 -2.64 -6.09 25.04
C VAL A 220 -1.73 -6.71 23.98
N ALA A 221 -1.55 -8.03 24.00
CA ALA A 221 -0.82 -8.74 22.94
C ALA A 221 -1.52 -8.56 21.58
N GLY A 222 -2.86 -8.68 21.57
CA GLY A 222 -3.72 -8.40 20.44
C GLY A 222 -3.65 -9.45 19.33
N SER A 223 -4.72 -9.51 18.53
CA SER A 223 -4.68 -10.26 17.27
C SER A 223 -3.99 -9.44 16.19
N THR A 224 -3.22 -10.12 15.33
CA THR A 224 -2.62 -9.53 14.13
C THR A 224 -3.28 -10.11 12.87
N ASP A 225 -2.75 -9.76 11.72
CA ASP A 225 -3.15 -10.35 10.45
C ASP A 225 -2.74 -11.83 10.31
N ARG A 226 -1.68 -12.26 11.03
CA ARG A 226 -1.11 -13.62 10.94
C ARG A 226 -1.44 -14.50 12.14
N VAL A 227 -1.76 -13.88 13.27
CA VAL A 227 -2.07 -14.58 14.53
C VAL A 227 -3.43 -14.12 15.04
N LYS A 228 -4.33 -15.07 15.29
CA LYS A 228 -5.60 -14.82 15.96
C LYS A 228 -5.60 -15.45 17.33
N ILE A 229 -6.01 -14.67 18.33
CA ILE A 229 -6.21 -15.13 19.69
C ILE A 229 -7.72 -15.11 19.94
N VAL A 230 -8.29 -16.27 20.22
CA VAL A 230 -9.69 -16.44 20.59
C VAL A 230 -9.72 -17.00 21.99
N VAL A 231 -10.33 -16.26 22.91
CA VAL A 231 -10.47 -16.68 24.30
C VAL A 231 -11.93 -17.04 24.55
N GLN A 232 -12.16 -18.27 25.01
CA GLN A 232 -13.44 -18.70 25.56
C GLN A 232 -13.28 -18.72 27.08
N MET A 233 -13.97 -17.83 27.78
CA MET A 233 -13.91 -17.72 29.23
C MET A 233 -15.16 -18.34 29.85
N ASP A 234 -14.96 -19.26 30.78
CA ASP A 234 -16.00 -19.83 31.63
C ASP A 234 -16.15 -18.96 32.88
N ARG A 235 -17.34 -18.36 33.05
CA ARG A 235 -17.67 -17.46 34.16
C ARG A 235 -18.83 -18.06 34.95
N ALA A 236 -18.77 -18.00 36.27
CA ALA A 236 -19.86 -18.45 37.13
C ALA A 236 -20.88 -17.32 37.37
N GLU A 237 -22.17 -17.64 37.45
CA GLU A 237 -23.19 -16.73 37.99
C GLU A 237 -23.12 -16.78 39.53
N ARG A 238 -22.31 -15.94 40.19
CA ARG A 238 -22.34 -15.81 41.66
C ARG A 238 -22.30 -14.37 42.14
N ASP A 239 -23.48 -13.87 42.48
CA ASP A 239 -23.84 -12.57 43.09
C ASP A 239 -22.90 -11.90 44.15
N TRP A 240 -21.85 -12.57 44.66
CA TRP A 240 -21.07 -12.10 45.82
C TRP A 240 -19.55 -11.99 45.60
N ASP A 241 -18.99 -12.51 44.49
CA ASP A 241 -17.54 -12.45 44.22
C ASP A 241 -17.21 -12.21 42.73
N ASP A 242 -18.22 -11.87 41.92
CA ASP A 242 -18.03 -11.69 40.48
C ASP A 242 -17.19 -10.44 40.16
N ASP A 243 -16.12 -10.63 39.40
CA ASP A 243 -15.27 -9.54 38.95
C ASP A 243 -15.96 -8.75 37.82
N THR A 244 -16.23 -7.47 38.10
CA THR A 244 -16.92 -6.55 37.19
C THR A 244 -16.01 -5.47 36.62
N THR A 245 -14.70 -5.54 36.85
CA THR A 245 -13.71 -4.54 36.39
C THR A 245 -13.73 -4.35 34.88
N ASN A 246 -14.05 -5.41 34.14
CA ASN A 246 -14.19 -5.38 32.68
C ASN A 246 -15.66 -5.31 32.21
N GLY A 247 -16.60 -5.01 33.11
CA GLY A 247 -18.05 -5.06 32.87
C GLY A 247 -18.69 -6.41 33.23
N ASN A 248 -20.02 -6.47 33.21
CA ASN A 248 -20.79 -7.71 33.40
C ASN A 248 -21.43 -8.11 32.06
N TRP A 249 -20.83 -9.10 31.39
CA TRP A 249 -21.19 -9.53 30.04
C TRP A 249 -21.59 -11.00 30.15
N THR A 250 -22.87 -11.24 29.90
CA THR A 250 -23.52 -12.55 29.83
C THR A 250 -23.44 -13.13 28.43
#